data_AF-X0XSE3-F1
#
_entry.id   AF-X0XSE3-F1
#
_cell.length_a   1.000
_cell.length_b   1.000
_cell.length_c   1.000
_cell.angle_alpha   90.00
_cell.angle_beta   90.00
_cell.angle_gamma   90.00
#
_symmetry.space_group_name_H-M   'P 1'
#
loop_
_entity.id
_entity.type
_entity.pdbx_description
1 polymer ?
#
loop_
_entity_poly.entity_id
_entity_poly.type
_entity_poly.pdbx_seq_one_letter_code
_entity_poly.pdbx_strand_id
1 'polypeptide(L)'
;DVANETTVLGSFDNAVFEYFGVTSRFFRKDNRFFVQTRGPDGKMGEFEIKYTFGVYPLQQYLVPFPGGRLQCLPLAWDAKEKKWYHLYPDEPIDPGDWLYWTNAGQNWNGMCAECHSTDLKKNYNYKNDSYQTTWSDIDVGCEACHGPGSRHVAWAEMPDMARPQTVYNYELEVETSGISSRDLVELCAPCHSRRAALGDYTHSEPDLLDSMLPSLLEEGMYFPDGQILE
;
A
#
# COMPACT_ATOMS: atom_id res chain seq x y z
N ASP A 1 -5.16 7.68 -0.16
CA ASP A 1 -5.75 8.63 0.80
C ASP A 1 -6.91 8.09 1.63
N VAL A 2 -7.38 8.88 2.61
CA VAL A 2 -8.73 8.71 3.21
C VAL A 2 -9.78 8.91 2.12
N ALA A 3 -10.78 8.03 2.08
CA ALA A 3 -11.87 8.09 1.12
C ALA A 3 -12.80 9.27 1.43
N ASN A 4 -12.85 10.24 0.52
CA ASN A 4 -13.71 11.42 0.58
C ASN A 4 -14.12 11.85 -0.85
N GLU A 5 -14.89 12.94 -0.97
CA GLU A 5 -15.40 13.41 -2.26
C GLU A 5 -14.31 13.85 -3.25
N THR A 6 -13.11 14.22 -2.78
CA THR A 6 -12.01 14.65 -3.64
C THR A 6 -11.04 13.52 -3.99
N THR A 7 -10.98 12.46 -3.18
CA THR A 7 -10.03 11.35 -3.35
C THR A 7 -10.65 10.13 -4.03
N VAL A 8 -11.98 9.96 -3.95
CA VAL A 8 -12.69 8.86 -4.61
C VAL A 8 -13.04 9.22 -6.05
N LEU A 9 -12.45 8.49 -7.00
CA LEU A 9 -12.70 8.63 -8.44
C LEU A 9 -13.84 7.71 -8.94
N GLY A 10 -14.14 6.64 -8.20
CA GLY A 10 -15.15 5.65 -8.57
C GLY A 10 -16.59 6.15 -8.50
N SER A 11 -17.47 5.53 -9.28
CA SER A 11 -18.90 5.82 -9.21
C SER A 11 -19.55 5.10 -8.02
N PHE A 12 -19.96 5.89 -7.03
CA PHE A 12 -20.74 5.45 -5.87
C PHE A 12 -22.19 5.97 -5.91
N ASP A 13 -22.71 6.24 -7.10
CA ASP A 13 -24.10 6.65 -7.32
C ASP A 13 -25.00 5.43 -7.56
N ASN A 14 -25.04 4.53 -6.58
CA ASN A 14 -25.72 3.22 -6.68
C ASN A 14 -25.26 2.38 -7.90
N ALA A 15 -24.00 2.50 -8.28
CA ALA A 15 -23.44 1.74 -9.38
C ALA A 15 -23.50 0.24 -9.07
N VAL A 16 -23.89 -0.55 -10.07
CA VAL A 16 -23.98 -2.00 -9.96
C VAL A 16 -22.95 -2.62 -10.89
N PHE A 17 -22.21 -3.59 -10.38
CA PHE A 17 -21.23 -4.36 -11.11
C PHE A 17 -21.47 -5.85 -10.85
N GLU A 18 -21.70 -6.63 -11.91
CA GLU A 18 -21.91 -8.07 -11.83
C GLU A 18 -20.71 -8.81 -12.41
N TYR A 19 -20.15 -9.71 -11.63
CA TYR A 19 -19.04 -10.55 -12.06
C TYR A 19 -19.05 -11.87 -11.28
N PHE A 20 -18.71 -12.98 -11.94
CA PHE A 20 -18.80 -14.34 -11.39
C PHE A 20 -20.13 -14.66 -10.66
N GLY A 21 -21.25 -14.14 -11.17
CA GLY A 21 -22.58 -14.32 -10.57
C GLY A 21 -22.77 -13.62 -9.22
N VAL A 22 -21.90 -12.65 -8.88
CA VAL A 22 -22.03 -11.78 -7.72
C VAL A 22 -22.37 -10.36 -8.18
N THR A 23 -23.51 -9.85 -7.71
CA THR A 23 -23.90 -8.45 -7.90
C THR A 23 -23.33 -7.61 -6.77
N SER A 24 -22.38 -6.74 -7.09
CA SER A 24 -21.82 -5.76 -6.16
C SER A 24 -22.44 -4.39 -6.41
N ARG A 25 -22.82 -3.68 -5.34
CA ARG A 25 -23.40 -2.33 -5.42
C ARG A 25 -22.54 -1.32 -4.66
N PHE A 26 -22.14 -0.24 -5.33
CA PHE A 26 -21.34 0.85 -4.77
C PHE A 26 -22.22 2.06 -4.52
N PHE A 27 -22.26 2.55 -3.29
CA PHE A 27 -23.19 3.60 -2.89
C PHE A 27 -22.62 4.51 -1.80
N ARG A 28 -23.24 5.67 -1.62
CA ARG A 28 -22.93 6.59 -0.51
C ARG A 28 -23.99 6.52 0.58
N LYS A 29 -23.57 6.68 1.84
CA LYS A 29 -24.44 6.83 3.01
C LYS A 29 -23.77 7.74 4.02
N ASP A 30 -24.46 8.80 4.45
CA ASP A 30 -23.94 9.79 5.42
C ASP A 30 -22.55 10.34 5.04
N ASN A 31 -22.37 10.73 3.77
CA ASN A 31 -21.09 11.20 3.18
C ASN A 31 -19.93 10.19 3.23
N ARG A 32 -20.20 8.92 3.50
CA ARG A 32 -19.24 7.81 3.46
C ARG A 32 -19.53 6.89 2.28
N PHE A 33 -18.50 6.14 1.88
CA PHE A 33 -18.52 5.26 0.71
C PHE A 33 -18.69 3.82 1.16
N PHE A 34 -19.56 3.08 0.47
CA PHE A 34 -19.89 1.71 0.80
C PHE A 34 -19.91 0.83 -0.44
N VAL A 35 -19.59 -0.44 -0.23
CA VAL A 35 -19.86 -1.51 -1.19
C VAL A 35 -20.73 -2.57 -0.52
N GLN A 36 -21.76 -3.03 -1.22
CA GLN A 36 -22.50 -4.23 -0.90
C GLN A 36 -21.98 -5.36 -1.80
N THR A 37 -21.32 -6.37 -1.23
CA THR A 37 -20.73 -7.50 -1.97
C THR A 37 -20.57 -8.73 -1.07
N ARG A 38 -20.07 -9.85 -1.60
CA ARG A 38 -19.74 -11.03 -0.77
C ARG A 38 -18.52 -10.72 0.10
N GLY A 39 -18.61 -10.94 1.40
CA GLY A 39 -17.50 -10.85 2.35
C GLY A 39 -17.25 -12.18 3.05
N PRO A 40 -17.01 -12.21 4.37
CA PRO A 40 -16.64 -13.43 5.08
C PRO A 40 -17.62 -14.59 4.85
N ASP A 41 -17.09 -15.80 4.71
CA ASP A 41 -17.82 -17.03 4.35
C ASP A 41 -18.61 -16.94 3.03
N GLY A 42 -18.28 -15.98 2.15
CA GLY A 42 -19.00 -15.75 0.90
C GLY A 42 -20.38 -15.12 1.06
N LYS A 43 -20.73 -14.62 2.25
CA LYS A 43 -22.03 -14.02 2.54
C LYS A 43 -22.09 -12.57 2.07
N MET A 44 -23.24 -12.15 1.53
CA MET A 44 -23.45 -10.73 1.18
C MET A 44 -23.44 -9.87 2.44
N GLY A 45 -22.74 -8.74 2.37
CA GLY A 45 -22.67 -7.73 3.42
C GLY A 45 -22.48 -6.33 2.84
N GLU A 46 -22.63 -5.33 3.71
CA GLU A 46 -22.29 -3.94 3.39
C GLU A 46 -21.02 -3.55 4.13
N PHE A 47 -20.08 -2.95 3.41
CA PHE A 47 -18.75 -2.65 3.90
C PHE A 47 -18.42 -1.19 3.65
N GLU A 48 -18.02 -0.47 4.70
CA GLU A 48 -17.52 0.88 4.58
C GLU A 48 -16.13 0.87 3.96
N ILE A 49 -15.92 1.72 2.97
CA ILE A 49 -14.63 1.98 2.36
C ILE A 49 -14.05 3.21 3.03
N LYS A 50 -12.91 3.05 3.71
CA LYS A 50 -12.26 4.14 4.44
C LYS A 50 -11.09 4.76 3.73
N TYR A 51 -10.45 4.03 2.82
CA TYR A 51 -9.28 4.51 2.11
C TYR A 51 -9.34 4.14 0.64
N THR A 52 -8.70 4.97 -0.17
CA THR A 52 -8.38 4.71 -1.57
C THR A 52 -6.86 4.64 -1.72
N PHE A 53 -6.37 3.85 -2.66
CA PHE A 53 -4.95 3.83 -3.02
C PHE A 53 -4.80 3.41 -4.48
N GLY A 54 -3.70 3.83 -5.11
CA GLY A 54 -3.63 3.85 -6.56
C GLY A 54 -4.50 4.97 -7.14
N VAL A 55 -3.99 5.65 -8.17
CA VAL A 55 -4.64 6.81 -8.78
C VAL A 55 -5.00 6.51 -10.22
N TYR A 56 -4.09 6.78 -11.15
CA TYR A 56 -4.29 6.56 -12.57
C TYR A 56 -3.32 5.48 -13.05
N PRO A 57 -3.79 4.48 -13.83
CA PRO A 57 -5.14 4.35 -14.36
C PRO A 57 -6.13 3.61 -13.44
N LEU A 58 -5.66 2.96 -12.37
CA LEU A 58 -6.49 2.14 -11.50
C LEU A 58 -6.50 2.69 -10.07
N GLN A 59 -7.70 2.79 -9.50
CA GLN A 59 -7.91 3.10 -8.09
C GLN A 59 -8.55 1.91 -7.37
N GLN A 60 -7.93 1.50 -6.27
CA GLN A 60 -8.39 0.44 -5.38
C GLN A 60 -8.87 1.02 -4.05
N TYR A 61 -9.52 0.17 -3.25
CA TYR A 61 -10.26 0.58 -2.07
C TYR A 61 -9.99 -0.35 -0.90
N LEU A 62 -9.85 0.22 0.30
CA LEU A 62 -9.61 -0.53 1.53
C LEU A 62 -10.83 -0.51 2.45
N VAL A 63 -11.17 -1.68 2.96
CA VAL A 63 -12.26 -1.91 3.90
C VAL A 63 -11.70 -2.30 5.26
N PRO A 64 -12.08 -1.61 6.35
CA PRO A 64 -11.73 -2.02 7.70
C PRO A 64 -12.47 -3.27 8.16
N PHE A 65 -11.73 -4.17 8.80
CA PHE A 65 -12.22 -5.38 9.45
C PHE A 65 -11.78 -5.42 10.92
N PRO A 66 -12.39 -6.28 11.75
CA PRO A 66 -11.98 -6.47 13.15
C PRO A 66 -10.48 -6.73 13.32
N GLY A 67 -9.94 -6.33 14.47
CA GLY A 67 -8.51 -6.49 14.76
C GLY A 67 -7.60 -5.51 14.02
N GLY A 68 -8.14 -4.41 13.47
CA GLY A 68 -7.36 -3.37 12.78
C GLY A 68 -6.92 -3.75 11.35
N ARG A 69 -7.48 -4.83 10.82
CA ARG A 69 -7.22 -5.30 9.46
C ARG A 69 -7.82 -4.32 8.44
N LEU A 70 -7.06 -4.02 7.41
CA LEU A 70 -7.51 -3.36 6.19
C LEU A 70 -7.46 -4.39 5.07
N GLN A 71 -8.59 -4.61 4.40
CA GLN A 71 -8.71 -5.56 3.31
C GLN A 71 -8.81 -4.84 1.97
N CYS A 72 -8.02 -5.30 1.00
CA CYS A 72 -8.08 -4.84 -0.38
C CYS A 72 -9.33 -5.41 -1.05
N LEU A 73 -10.20 -4.54 -1.55
CA LEU A 73 -11.31 -4.99 -2.39
C LEU A 73 -10.78 -5.53 -3.72
N PRO A 74 -11.29 -6.66 -4.22
CA PRO A 74 -10.91 -7.22 -5.51
C PRO A 74 -11.59 -6.47 -6.68
N LEU A 75 -12.27 -5.37 -6.36
CA LEU A 75 -13.02 -4.51 -7.28
C LEU A 75 -12.33 -3.16 -7.33
N ALA A 76 -11.79 -2.82 -8.49
CA ALA A 76 -11.08 -1.59 -8.74
C ALA A 76 -11.86 -0.69 -9.70
N TRP A 77 -11.58 0.61 -9.64
CA TRP A 77 -12.08 1.58 -10.59
C TRP A 77 -11.02 1.88 -11.64
N ASP A 78 -11.35 1.63 -12.90
CA ASP A 78 -10.57 2.10 -14.04
C ASP A 78 -10.91 3.58 -14.28
N ALA A 79 -9.98 4.47 -13.91
CA ALA A 79 -10.15 5.91 -14.05
C ALA A 79 -10.06 6.39 -15.51
N LYS A 80 -9.45 5.59 -16.40
CA LYS A 80 -9.34 5.89 -17.83
C LYS A 80 -10.65 5.55 -18.54
N GLU A 81 -11.13 4.32 -18.38
CA GLU A 81 -12.35 3.83 -19.03
C GLU A 81 -13.62 4.14 -18.22
N LYS A 82 -13.47 4.65 -16.98
CA LYS A 82 -14.54 5.02 -16.05
C LYS A 82 -15.51 3.87 -15.78
N LYS A 83 -14.97 2.71 -15.41
CA LYS A 83 -15.75 1.50 -15.13
C LYS A 83 -15.18 0.72 -13.95
N TRP A 84 -16.07 -0.03 -13.29
CA TRP A 84 -15.69 -1.03 -12.31
C TRP A 84 -15.09 -2.26 -13.02
N TYR A 85 -14.06 -2.84 -12.43
CA TYR A 85 -13.35 -4.01 -12.92
C TYR A 85 -12.98 -4.94 -11.77
N HIS A 86 -12.91 -6.24 -12.03
CA HIS A 86 -12.52 -7.26 -11.06
C HIS A 86 -11.06 -7.67 -11.30
N LEU A 87 -10.23 -7.63 -10.26
CA LEU A 87 -8.78 -7.87 -10.38
C LEU A 87 -8.42 -9.29 -10.80
N TYR A 88 -9.25 -10.28 -10.45
CA TYR A 88 -9.07 -11.66 -10.90
C TYR A 88 -9.78 -11.88 -12.24
N PRO A 89 -9.08 -12.38 -13.28
CA PRO A 89 -9.60 -12.46 -14.65
C PRO A 89 -10.44 -13.70 -14.97
N ASP A 90 -10.17 -14.84 -14.32
CA ASP A 90 -10.63 -16.15 -14.84
C ASP A 90 -11.69 -16.83 -13.97
N GLU A 91 -11.46 -16.92 -12.65
CA GLU A 91 -12.36 -17.64 -11.74
C GLU A 91 -12.57 -16.94 -10.40
N PRO A 92 -13.73 -17.16 -9.75
CA PRO A 92 -13.96 -16.67 -8.40
C PRO A 92 -13.11 -17.44 -7.40
N ILE A 93 -12.45 -16.70 -6.49
CA ILE A 93 -11.70 -17.30 -5.39
C ILE A 93 -12.67 -17.81 -4.31
N ASP A 94 -12.47 -19.06 -3.87
CA ASP A 94 -13.30 -19.67 -2.83
C ASP A 94 -13.16 -18.91 -1.49
N PRO A 95 -14.24 -18.71 -0.71
CA PRO A 95 -14.15 -18.02 0.58
C PRO A 95 -13.18 -18.62 1.61
N GLY A 96 -12.87 -19.91 1.50
CA GLY A 96 -11.88 -20.59 2.33
C GLY A 96 -10.44 -20.47 1.84
N ASP A 97 -10.22 -19.93 0.64
CA ASP A 97 -8.90 -19.77 0.05
C ASP A 97 -8.14 -18.58 0.68
N TRP A 98 -6.82 -18.72 0.84
CA TRP A 98 -5.94 -17.67 1.35
C TRP A 98 -6.07 -16.35 0.58
N LEU A 99 -6.26 -16.41 -0.74
CA LEU A 99 -6.37 -15.27 -1.64
C LEU A 99 -7.76 -14.64 -1.66
N TYR A 100 -8.75 -15.20 -0.94
CA TYR A 100 -10.05 -14.56 -0.84
C TYR A 100 -9.92 -13.19 -0.21
N TRP A 101 -10.68 -12.20 -0.70
CA TRP A 101 -10.41 -10.80 -0.36
C TRP A 101 -10.61 -10.42 1.11
N THR A 102 -11.29 -11.25 1.89
CA THR A 102 -11.43 -11.05 3.35
C THR A 102 -10.44 -11.85 4.18
N ASN A 103 -9.58 -12.63 3.52
CA ASN A 103 -8.55 -13.47 4.13
C ASN A 103 -7.17 -12.78 4.07
N ALA A 104 -6.13 -13.48 4.45
CA ALA A 104 -4.84 -12.85 4.73
C ALA A 104 -4.00 -12.55 3.47
N GLY A 105 -4.27 -13.20 2.33
CA GLY A 105 -3.62 -12.87 1.06
C GLY A 105 -3.99 -11.51 0.49
N GLN A 106 -5.11 -10.93 0.95
CA GLN A 106 -5.58 -9.60 0.55
C GLN A 106 -5.53 -8.59 1.71
N ASN A 107 -4.89 -8.96 2.82
CA ASN A 107 -4.69 -8.07 3.94
C ASN A 107 -3.63 -7.02 3.59
N TRP A 108 -4.07 -5.78 3.44
CA TRP A 108 -3.23 -4.65 3.06
C TRP A 108 -2.10 -4.42 4.07
N ASN A 109 -2.36 -4.53 5.39
CA ASN A 109 -1.37 -4.27 6.42
C ASN A 109 -0.13 -5.17 6.28
N GLY A 110 -0.35 -6.46 5.99
CA GLY A 110 0.71 -7.46 5.88
C GLY A 110 1.31 -7.58 4.48
N MET A 111 0.50 -7.36 3.43
CA MET A 111 0.88 -7.69 2.05
C MET A 111 1.28 -6.48 1.20
N CYS A 112 0.77 -5.28 1.49
CA CYS A 112 0.86 -4.16 0.55
C CYS A 112 1.41 -2.89 1.19
N ALA A 113 1.04 -2.61 2.43
CA ALA A 113 1.29 -1.33 3.09
C ALA A 113 2.79 -0.96 3.11
N GLU A 114 3.66 -1.96 3.27
CA GLU A 114 5.10 -1.73 3.42
C GLU A 114 5.74 -1.11 2.18
N CYS A 115 5.27 -1.48 0.99
CA CYS A 115 5.77 -0.93 -0.28
C CYS A 115 4.93 0.24 -0.79
N HIS A 116 3.72 0.43 -0.25
CA HIS A 116 2.72 1.39 -0.74
C HIS A 116 2.34 2.42 0.33
N SER A 117 3.25 2.74 1.25
CA SER A 117 3.07 3.78 2.26
C SER A 117 4.39 4.40 2.65
N THR A 118 4.33 5.60 3.22
CA THR A 118 5.47 6.34 3.74
C THR A 118 5.46 6.28 5.26
N ASP A 119 6.61 5.96 5.86
CA ASP A 119 6.82 5.91 7.32
C ASP A 119 5.82 4.95 8.02
N LEU A 120 5.63 3.78 7.41
CA LEU A 120 4.75 2.73 7.91
C LEU A 120 5.32 2.09 9.17
N LYS A 121 4.48 1.96 10.20
CA LYS A 121 4.68 1.03 11.31
C LYS A 121 3.58 -0.01 11.26
N LYS A 122 3.93 -1.27 11.03
CA LYS A 122 2.94 -2.35 10.92
C LYS A 122 2.22 -2.58 12.24
N ASN A 123 2.95 -2.48 13.36
CA ASN A 123 2.45 -2.66 14.73
C ASN A 123 1.57 -3.92 14.88
N TYR A 124 2.03 -5.04 14.32
CA TYR A 124 1.33 -6.32 14.45
C TYR A 124 1.57 -6.93 15.84
N ASN A 125 0.49 -7.29 16.53
CA ASN A 125 0.53 -7.97 17.81
C ASN A 125 0.18 -9.45 17.63
N TYR A 126 1.20 -10.30 17.67
CA TYR A 126 1.05 -11.75 17.50
C TYR A 126 0.23 -12.42 18.62
N LYS A 127 0.10 -11.82 19.80
CA LYS A 127 -0.60 -12.44 20.94
C LYS A 127 -2.12 -12.45 20.76
N ASN A 128 -2.65 -11.47 20.05
CA ASN A 128 -4.08 -11.30 19.83
C ASN A 128 -4.46 -11.14 18.36
N ASP A 129 -3.51 -11.39 17.44
CA ASP A 129 -3.68 -11.33 16.00
C ASP A 129 -4.33 -10.02 15.52
N SER A 130 -3.73 -8.90 15.90
CA SER A 130 -4.25 -7.57 15.58
C SER A 130 -3.18 -6.62 15.05
N TYR A 131 -3.63 -5.64 14.28
CA TYR A 131 -2.83 -4.58 13.71
C TYR A 131 -3.18 -3.24 14.37
N GLN A 132 -2.15 -2.45 14.65
CA GLN A 132 -2.29 -1.02 14.99
C GLN A 132 -1.49 -0.18 14.00
N THR A 133 -1.66 -0.51 12.72
CA THR A 133 -0.86 0.04 11.64
C THR A 133 -1.04 1.54 11.53
N THR A 134 0.08 2.26 11.43
CA THR A 134 0.12 3.72 11.24
C THR A 134 1.07 4.04 10.09
N TRP A 135 0.83 5.15 9.41
CA TRP A 135 1.66 5.67 8.33
C TRP A 135 1.55 7.19 8.33
N SER A 136 2.49 7.85 7.66
CA SER A 136 2.41 9.29 7.40
C SER A 136 1.58 9.55 6.14
N ASP A 137 1.87 8.82 5.06
CA ASP A 137 1.09 8.84 3.81
C ASP A 137 0.80 7.42 3.32
N ILE A 138 -0.37 7.20 2.71
CA ILE A 138 -0.78 5.90 2.15
C ILE A 138 -0.39 5.77 0.68
N ASP A 139 0.78 6.30 0.35
CA ASP A 139 1.41 6.30 -0.97
C ASP A 139 2.95 6.41 -0.79
N VAL A 140 3.70 6.25 -1.88
CA VAL A 140 5.17 6.40 -1.89
C VAL A 140 5.52 7.87 -2.16
N GLY A 141 5.73 8.63 -1.09
CA GLY A 141 6.08 10.05 -1.12
C GLY A 141 7.60 10.30 -1.12
N CYS A 142 8.00 11.58 -1.05
CA CYS A 142 9.41 11.97 -1.02
C CYS A 142 10.17 11.30 0.14
N GLU A 143 9.56 11.28 1.32
CA GLU A 143 10.17 10.75 2.54
C GLU A 143 10.32 9.22 2.52
N ALA A 144 9.64 8.52 1.60
CA ALA A 144 9.82 7.07 1.42
C ALA A 144 11.23 6.71 0.91
N CYS A 145 11.91 7.64 0.23
CA CYS A 145 13.29 7.47 -0.22
C CYS A 145 14.27 8.37 0.54
N HIS A 146 13.84 9.56 0.96
CA HIS A 146 14.69 10.56 1.58
C HIS A 146 14.70 10.52 3.12
N GLY A 147 13.89 9.66 3.73
CA GLY A 147 13.63 9.66 5.16
C GLY A 147 12.82 10.88 5.62
N PRO A 148 12.59 11.06 6.93
CA PRO A 148 11.80 12.17 7.46
C PRO A 148 12.40 13.54 7.12
N GLY A 149 11.60 14.39 6.49
CA GLY A 149 11.98 15.72 6.01
C GLY A 149 11.86 16.84 7.04
N SER A 150 11.43 16.55 8.28
CA SER A 150 11.16 17.56 9.31
C SER A 150 12.34 18.51 9.59
N ARG A 151 13.58 18.00 9.62
CA ARG A 151 14.78 18.84 9.78
C ARG A 151 15.07 19.67 8.53
N HIS A 152 14.90 19.09 7.34
CA HIS A 152 15.03 19.80 6.07
C HIS A 152 14.06 20.99 6.00
N VAL A 153 12.79 20.79 6.36
CA VAL A 153 11.79 21.87 6.41
C VAL A 153 12.23 22.96 7.39
N ALA A 154 12.63 22.59 8.61
CA ALA A 154 13.09 23.56 9.61
C ALA A 154 14.31 24.38 9.12
N TRP A 155 15.23 23.75 8.38
CA TRP A 155 16.36 24.43 7.74
C TRP A 155 15.93 25.33 6.58
N ALA A 156 15.03 24.85 5.71
CA ALA A 156 14.57 25.58 4.54
C ALA A 156 13.75 26.83 4.90
N GLU A 157 12.95 26.76 5.97
CA GLU A 157 12.15 27.88 6.47
C GLU A 157 12.97 28.99 7.14
N MET A 158 14.24 28.75 7.46
CA MET A 158 15.12 29.82 7.96
C MET A 158 15.27 30.93 6.90
N PRO A 159 15.31 32.21 7.31
CA PRO A 159 15.65 33.30 6.40
C PRO A 159 16.97 33.00 5.69
N ASP A 160 17.09 33.33 4.40
CA ASP A 160 18.27 32.97 3.59
C ASP A 160 19.60 33.41 4.23
N MET A 161 19.60 34.57 4.91
CA MET A 161 20.78 35.11 5.62
C MET A 161 21.12 34.36 6.92
N ALA A 162 20.18 33.63 7.50
CA ALA A 162 20.34 32.84 8.72
C ALA A 162 20.49 31.33 8.45
N ARG A 163 20.22 30.89 7.21
CA ARG A 163 20.28 29.49 6.81
C ARG A 163 21.75 29.02 6.76
N PRO A 164 22.15 28.05 7.59
CA PRO A 164 23.51 27.51 7.54
C PRO A 164 23.80 26.88 6.17
N GLN A 165 24.89 27.30 5.54
CA GLN A 165 25.30 26.81 4.21
C GLN A 165 26.16 25.54 4.28
N THR A 166 26.61 25.14 5.48
CA THR A 166 27.52 24.02 5.70
C THR A 166 26.83 22.79 6.27
N VAL A 167 25.49 22.74 6.27
CA VAL A 167 24.77 21.53 6.68
C VAL A 167 25.00 20.44 5.67
N TYR A 168 25.21 19.23 6.16
CA TYR A 168 25.31 18.05 5.31
C TYR A 168 23.93 17.74 4.73
N ASN A 169 23.90 17.40 3.43
CA ASN A 169 22.71 16.95 2.70
C ASN A 169 21.45 17.80 2.92
N TYR A 170 21.58 19.11 3.15
CA TYR A 170 20.45 20.01 3.42
C TYR A 170 19.51 19.52 4.53
N GLU A 171 20.05 18.85 5.56
CA GLU A 171 19.32 18.24 6.68
C GLU A 171 18.38 17.07 6.32
N LEU A 172 18.40 16.60 5.07
CA LEU A 172 17.73 15.35 4.68
C LEU A 172 18.45 14.17 5.33
N GLU A 173 17.68 13.22 5.88
CA GLU A 173 18.20 12.06 6.59
C GLU A 173 18.98 11.13 5.65
N VAL A 174 18.46 10.92 4.43
CA VAL A 174 19.06 10.01 3.45
C VAL A 174 19.68 10.81 2.29
N GLU A 175 20.96 10.56 2.02
CA GLU A 175 21.66 11.10 0.85
C GLU A 175 21.32 10.27 -0.38
N THR A 176 20.75 10.90 -1.40
CA THR A 176 20.32 10.21 -2.64
C THR A 176 21.06 10.71 -3.88
N SER A 177 22.10 11.52 -3.71
CA SER A 177 22.89 12.11 -4.79
C SER A 177 24.38 11.91 -4.54
N GLY A 178 25.18 11.68 -5.58
CA GLY A 178 26.62 11.41 -5.41
C GLY A 178 26.94 10.07 -4.74
N ILE A 179 25.94 9.19 -4.60
CA ILE A 179 26.06 7.88 -3.98
C ILE A 179 26.57 6.81 -4.96
N SER A 180 26.99 5.66 -4.42
CA SER A 180 27.43 4.53 -5.25
C SER A 180 26.24 3.85 -5.94
N SER A 181 26.53 3.04 -6.97
CA SER A 181 25.49 2.22 -7.62
C SER A 181 24.85 1.20 -6.68
N ARG A 182 25.60 0.74 -5.66
CA ARG A 182 25.07 -0.18 -4.65
C ARG A 182 24.01 0.52 -3.80
N ASP A 183 24.35 1.69 -3.26
CA ASP A 183 23.45 2.46 -2.40
C ASP A 183 22.17 2.84 -3.15
N LEU A 184 22.29 3.21 -4.43
CA LEU A 184 21.12 3.49 -5.28
C LEU A 184 20.18 2.28 -5.41
N VAL A 185 20.72 1.07 -5.57
CA VAL A 185 19.91 -0.14 -5.65
C VAL A 185 19.26 -0.44 -4.29
N GLU A 186 20.01 -0.28 -3.19
CA GLU A 186 19.52 -0.53 -1.85
C GLU A 186 18.43 0.47 -1.42
N LEU A 187 18.38 1.68 -1.98
CA LEU A 187 17.25 2.61 -1.79
C LEU A 187 15.93 2.10 -2.40
N CYS A 188 16.02 1.36 -3.52
CA CYS A 188 14.85 0.87 -4.26
C CYS A 188 14.41 -0.54 -3.84
N ALA A 189 15.37 -1.36 -3.39
CA ALA A 189 15.17 -2.76 -3.05
C ALA A 189 14.10 -3.03 -1.97
N PRO A 190 13.86 -2.14 -0.98
CA PRO A 190 12.74 -2.26 -0.06
C PRO A 190 11.39 -2.48 -0.72
N CYS A 191 11.14 -1.86 -1.87
CA CYS A 191 9.87 -2.01 -2.57
C CYS A 191 10.00 -2.91 -3.81
N HIS A 192 11.12 -2.83 -4.52
CA HIS A 192 11.35 -3.50 -5.79
C HIS A 192 12.20 -4.76 -5.65
N SER A 193 11.88 -5.60 -4.67
CA SER A 193 12.43 -6.94 -4.53
C SER A 193 11.39 -7.91 -3.98
N ARG A 194 11.54 -9.19 -4.32
CA ARG A 194 10.87 -10.25 -3.58
C ARG A 194 11.69 -10.51 -2.32
N ARG A 195 11.09 -10.33 -1.15
CA ARG A 195 11.78 -10.38 0.13
C ARG A 195 10.83 -10.69 1.28
N ALA A 196 11.39 -11.11 2.42
CA ALA A 196 10.73 -11.02 3.70
C ALA A 196 11.24 -9.77 4.47
N ALA A 197 10.32 -9.08 5.14
CA ALA A 197 10.66 -8.02 6.09
C ALA A 197 11.05 -8.63 7.44
N LEU A 198 12.17 -8.18 8.02
CA LEU A 198 12.59 -8.56 9.38
C LEU A 198 12.04 -7.61 10.44
N GLY A 199 11.70 -6.39 10.04
CA GLY A 199 11.13 -5.33 10.88
C GLY A 199 10.50 -4.22 10.02
N ASP A 200 10.07 -3.15 10.67
CA ASP A 200 9.68 -1.93 9.95
C ASP A 200 10.93 -1.29 9.33
N TYR A 201 10.83 -0.77 8.11
CA TYR A 201 11.93 -0.07 7.44
C TYR A 201 11.95 1.39 7.87
N THR A 202 13.03 1.83 8.50
CA THR A 202 13.12 3.15 9.15
C THR A 202 14.13 4.10 8.53
N HIS A 203 14.81 3.65 7.46
CA HIS A 203 15.98 4.32 6.85
C HIS A 203 17.16 4.49 7.81
N SER A 204 17.13 3.88 9.00
CA SER A 204 18.21 3.97 9.99
C SER A 204 19.18 2.80 9.91
N GLU A 205 18.80 1.75 9.19
CA GLU A 205 19.60 0.56 8.98
C GLU A 205 20.73 0.83 7.95
N PRO A 206 21.98 0.45 8.25
CA PRO A 206 23.13 0.78 7.39
C PRO A 206 23.20 -0.06 6.10
N ASP A 207 22.67 -1.29 6.13
CA ASP A 207 22.61 -2.18 4.98
C ASP A 207 21.19 -2.74 4.81
N LEU A 208 20.77 -2.98 3.56
CA LEU A 208 19.47 -3.57 3.25
C LEU A 208 19.19 -4.87 4.05
N LEU A 209 20.22 -5.69 4.25
CA LEU A 209 20.09 -7.01 4.88
C LEU A 209 19.83 -6.96 6.40
N ASP A 210 19.96 -5.78 7.02
CA ASP A 210 19.64 -5.61 8.44
C ASP A 210 18.13 -5.52 8.69
N SER A 211 17.35 -5.12 7.68
CA SER A 211 15.88 -5.04 7.75
C SER A 211 15.17 -6.04 6.83
N MET A 212 15.89 -6.70 5.91
CA MET A 212 15.28 -7.47 4.84
C MET A 212 16.02 -8.75 4.51
N LEU A 213 15.26 -9.78 4.14
CA LEU A 213 15.77 -11.04 3.61
C LEU A 213 15.29 -11.21 2.17
N PRO A 214 16.08 -10.82 1.15
CA PRO A 214 15.75 -11.02 -0.25
C PRO A 214 15.59 -12.52 -0.59
N SER A 215 14.64 -12.84 -1.44
CA SER A 215 14.54 -14.16 -2.06
C SER A 215 15.63 -14.32 -3.10
N LEU A 216 16.28 -15.49 -3.11
CA LEU A 216 17.26 -15.83 -4.14
C LEU A 216 16.57 -16.17 -5.46
N LEU A 217 17.34 -16.14 -6.56
CA LEU A 217 16.90 -16.60 -7.88
C LEU A 217 16.73 -18.12 -7.85
N GLU A 218 15.55 -18.57 -7.43
CA GLU A 218 15.16 -19.98 -7.39
C GLU A 218 14.19 -20.31 -8.54
N GLU A 219 14.31 -21.53 -9.07
CA GLU A 219 13.39 -22.05 -10.08
C GLU A 219 11.95 -22.04 -9.55
N GLY A 220 11.01 -21.51 -10.33
CA GLY A 220 9.63 -21.32 -9.91
C GLY A 220 9.32 -19.97 -9.23
N MET A 221 10.32 -19.13 -8.96
CA MET A 221 10.12 -17.76 -8.46
C MET A 221 10.47 -16.68 -9.48
N TYR A 222 11.27 -17.03 -10.50
CA TYR A 222 11.73 -16.11 -11.53
C TYR A 222 11.69 -16.76 -12.92
N PHE A 223 11.43 -15.94 -13.92
CA PHE A 223 11.67 -16.29 -15.32
C PHE A 223 13.18 -16.44 -15.58
N PRO A 224 13.59 -17.13 -16.67
CA PRO A 224 15.00 -17.29 -17.03
C PRO A 224 15.77 -15.97 -17.26
N ASP A 225 15.05 -14.86 -17.49
CA ASP A 225 15.60 -13.52 -17.67
C ASP A 225 15.64 -12.70 -16.36
N GLY A 226 15.25 -13.29 -15.23
CA GLY A 226 15.28 -12.68 -13.91
C GLY A 226 14.05 -11.85 -13.54
N GLN A 227 13.02 -11.79 -14.40
CA GLN A 227 11.72 -11.22 -14.01
C GLN A 227 11.04 -12.11 -12.96
N ILE A 228 10.27 -11.53 -12.03
CA ILE A 228 9.53 -12.30 -11.03
C ILE A 228 8.46 -13.16 -11.75
N LEU A 229 8.47 -14.46 -11.47
CA LEU A 229 7.48 -15.42 -11.95
C LEU A 229 6.35 -15.48 -10.90
N GLU A 230 5.27 -14.74 -11.19
CA GLU A 230 4.07 -14.55 -10.37
C GLU A 230 4.28 -13.87 -9.00
#